data_AF-A0AAX6G6X4-F1
#
_entry.id   AF-A0AAX6G6X4-F1
#
_cell.length_a   1.000
_cell.length_b   1.000
_cell.length_c   1.000
_cell.angle_alpha   90.00
_cell.angle_beta   90.00
_cell.angle_gamma   90.00
#
_symmetry.space_group_name_H-M   'P 1'
#
loop_
_entity.id
_entity.type
_entity.pdbx_description
1 polymer ?
#
loop_
_entity_poly.entity_id
_entity_poly.type
_entity_poly.pdbx_seq_one_letter_code
_entity_poly.pdbx_strand_id
1 'polypeptide(L)'
;MSYRAKKLKKEPSYVKPQLASDAGTCHINVLVGIWKDPGKPIDNIMVQFQLPSCVASTELSSNCGTVNVLADKTCSWSIGKIPKDKSPALSGSPLLEPGVDRLHMIPVFCVGFKIMGVSLRLAN
;
A
#
# COMPACT_ATOMS: atom_id res chain seq x y z
N MET A 1 -31.14 -6.94 -1.62
CA MET A 1 -30.90 -6.99 -3.08
C MET A 1 -29.42 -6.74 -3.34
N SER A 2 -28.75 -7.62 -4.07
CA SER A 2 -27.30 -7.55 -4.34
C SER A 2 -27.09 -7.47 -5.85
N TYR A 3 -26.21 -6.58 -6.31
CA TYR A 3 -25.92 -6.41 -7.75
C TYR A 3 -24.41 -6.31 -8.00
N ARG A 4 -23.99 -6.67 -9.23
CA ARG A 4 -22.58 -6.54 -9.68
C ARG A 4 -22.48 -5.42 -10.71
N ALA A 5 -21.87 -4.31 -10.34
CA ALA A 5 -21.48 -3.27 -11.30
C ALA A 5 -20.27 -3.74 -12.13
N LYS A 6 -20.22 -3.41 -13.42
CA LYS A 6 -19.06 -3.62 -14.30
C LYS A 6 -18.41 -2.26 -14.60
N LYS A 7 -17.23 -2.23 -15.24
CA LYS A 7 -16.58 -1.00 -15.77
C LYS A 7 -16.54 0.21 -14.80
N LEU A 8 -16.13 0.01 -13.56
CA LEU A 8 -15.91 1.10 -12.60
C LEU A 8 -14.73 1.97 -13.07
N LYS A 9 -14.96 3.24 -13.43
CA LYS A 9 -13.91 4.15 -13.95
C LYS A 9 -13.29 5.08 -12.90
N LYS A 10 -13.76 5.05 -11.65
CA LYS A 10 -13.35 5.97 -10.58
C LYS A 10 -12.65 5.23 -9.44
N GLU A 11 -11.36 5.01 -9.60
CA GLU A 11 -10.48 4.65 -8.49
C GLU A 11 -10.15 5.93 -7.71
N PRO A 12 -10.58 6.04 -6.44
CA PRO A 12 -10.46 7.27 -5.67
C PRO A 12 -9.05 7.46 -5.10
N SER A 13 -8.30 6.37 -4.91
CA SER A 13 -6.93 6.36 -4.40
C SER A 13 -6.02 5.51 -5.27
N TYR A 14 -4.72 5.74 -5.16
CA TYR A 14 -3.69 4.94 -5.79
C TYR A 14 -2.61 4.57 -4.78
N VAL A 15 -1.94 3.44 -5.05
CA VAL A 15 -0.73 3.01 -4.35
C VAL A 15 0.39 2.94 -5.38
N LYS A 16 1.52 3.55 -5.09
CA LYS A 16 2.71 3.55 -5.93
C LYS A 16 3.87 2.89 -5.18
N PRO A 17 4.03 1.56 -5.30
CA PRO A 17 5.20 0.87 -4.77
C PRO A 17 6.41 1.06 -5.68
N GLN A 18 7.56 1.30 -5.09
CA GLN A 18 8.87 1.36 -5.72
C GLN A 18 9.79 0.44 -4.91
N LEU A 19 10.23 -0.64 -5.54
CA LEU A 19 11.15 -1.59 -4.94
C LEU A 19 12.41 -1.66 -5.79
N ALA A 20 13.55 -1.57 -5.12
CA ALA A 20 14.85 -1.84 -5.70
C ALA A 20 15.57 -2.80 -4.76
N SER A 21 16.45 -3.63 -5.30
CA SER A 21 17.27 -4.53 -4.48
C SER A 21 18.62 -4.68 -5.13
N ASP A 22 19.66 -4.58 -4.31
CA ASP A 22 21.04 -4.74 -4.73
C ASP A 22 21.88 -5.27 -3.57
N ALA A 23 22.86 -6.11 -3.88
CA ALA A 23 23.83 -6.67 -2.93
C ALA A 23 23.22 -7.17 -1.61
N GLY A 24 22.06 -7.84 -1.65
CA GLY A 24 21.40 -8.39 -0.46
C GLY A 24 20.59 -7.40 0.37
N THR A 25 20.47 -6.14 -0.06
CA THR A 25 19.57 -5.14 0.54
C THR A 25 18.44 -4.81 -0.40
N CYS A 26 17.21 -4.70 0.12
CA CYS A 26 16.07 -4.21 -0.62
C CYS A 26 15.68 -2.82 -0.11
N HIS A 27 15.46 -1.87 -1.01
CA HIS A 27 14.85 -0.58 -0.71
C HIS A 27 13.38 -0.62 -1.12
N ILE A 28 12.50 -0.34 -0.16
CA ILE A 28 11.05 -0.25 -0.38
C ILE A 28 10.63 1.20 -0.15
N ASN A 29 9.85 1.74 -1.08
CA ASN A 29 9.14 3.00 -0.93
C ASN A 29 7.72 2.85 -1.48
N VAL A 30 6.72 3.14 -0.67
CA VAL A 30 5.30 2.99 -1.03
C VAL A 30 4.62 4.31 -0.75
N LEU A 31 4.07 4.94 -1.79
CA LEU A 31 3.32 6.17 -1.68
C LEU A 31 1.82 5.89 -1.87
N VAL A 32 0.98 6.51 -1.05
CA VAL A 32 -0.48 6.47 -1.20
C VAL A 32 -0.98 7.88 -1.47
N GLY A 33 -1.83 8.02 -2.47
CA GLY A 33 -2.41 9.30 -2.83
C GLY A 33 -3.85 9.20 -3.28
N ILE A 34 -4.49 10.37 -3.42
CA ILE A 34 -5.83 10.51 -3.99
C ILE A 34 -5.66 10.79 -5.48
N TRP A 35 -6.37 10.03 -6.34
CA TRP A 35 -6.32 10.25 -7.80
C TRP A 35 -7.54 11.06 -8.26
N LYS A 36 -8.72 10.43 -8.26
CA LYS A 36 -9.99 11.09 -8.59
C LYS A 36 -10.70 11.39 -7.28
N ASP A 37 -10.46 12.59 -6.73
CA ASP A 37 -11.12 13.03 -5.50
C ASP A 37 -12.65 12.87 -5.67
N PRO A 38 -13.30 12.02 -4.85
CA PRO A 38 -14.74 11.82 -4.91
C PRO A 38 -15.53 13.02 -4.35
N GLY A 39 -14.87 14.08 -3.87
CA GLY A 39 -15.50 15.23 -3.19
C GLY A 39 -16.02 14.85 -1.79
N LYS A 40 -15.59 13.70 -1.28
CA LYS A 40 -15.98 13.16 0.03
C LYS A 40 -14.75 12.60 0.73
N PRO A 41 -14.71 12.65 2.08
CA PRO A 41 -13.59 12.08 2.83
C PRO A 41 -13.38 10.60 2.52
N ILE A 42 -12.13 10.24 2.24
CA ILE A 42 -11.66 8.85 2.17
C ILE A 42 -11.03 8.52 3.51
N ASP A 43 -11.66 7.61 4.24
CA ASP A 43 -11.29 7.23 5.61
C ASP A 43 -10.92 5.75 5.69
N ASN A 44 -10.38 5.33 6.83
CA ASN A 44 -9.95 3.96 7.11
C ASN A 44 -9.05 3.36 6.03
N ILE A 45 -8.12 4.18 5.53
CA ILE A 45 -7.16 3.76 4.51
C ILE A 45 -6.16 2.81 5.16
N MET A 46 -6.03 1.62 4.59
CA MET A 46 -5.10 0.58 4.99
C MET A 46 -4.41 0.00 3.77
N VAL A 47 -3.09 -0.14 3.81
CA VAL A 47 -2.32 -0.86 2.80
C VAL A 47 -1.82 -2.15 3.40
N GLN A 48 -2.02 -3.26 2.70
CA GLN A 48 -1.54 -4.56 3.10
C GLN A 48 -0.73 -5.19 1.96
N PHE A 49 0.40 -5.79 2.30
CA PHE A 49 1.23 -6.55 1.39
C PHE A 49 2.00 -7.61 2.18
N GLN A 50 2.43 -8.67 1.50
CA GLN A 50 3.26 -9.70 2.11
C GLN A 50 4.66 -9.61 1.55
N LEU A 51 5.65 -9.50 2.44
CA LEU A 51 7.04 -9.50 2.01
C LEU A 51 7.47 -10.91 1.55
N PRO A 52 8.35 -11.01 0.54
CA PRO A 52 8.87 -12.29 0.09
C PRO A 52 9.55 -13.09 1.20
N SER A 53 9.51 -14.42 1.10
CA SER A 53 10.15 -15.31 2.07
C SER A 53 11.66 -15.11 2.18
N CYS A 54 12.30 -14.57 1.14
CA CYS A 54 13.73 -14.23 1.11
C CYS A 54 14.10 -12.94 1.86
N VAL A 55 13.16 -12.27 2.54
CA VAL A 55 13.45 -11.10 3.39
C VAL A 55 13.78 -11.56 4.80
N ALA A 56 15.01 -11.38 5.26
CA ALA A 56 15.49 -11.80 6.57
C ALA A 56 15.05 -10.84 7.70
N SER A 57 15.07 -9.54 7.44
CA SER A 57 14.68 -8.52 8.42
C SER A 57 13.85 -7.42 7.79
N THR A 58 12.95 -6.84 8.58
CA THR A 58 11.98 -5.85 8.11
C THR A 58 12.13 -4.55 8.90
N GLU A 59 12.92 -3.63 8.38
CA GLU A 59 12.97 -2.25 8.88
C GLU A 59 12.10 -1.38 7.98
N LEU A 60 10.86 -1.13 8.41
CA LEU A 60 9.90 -0.28 7.71
C LEU A 60 9.48 0.87 8.63
N SER A 61 9.38 2.06 8.06
CA SER A 61 8.89 3.26 8.74
C SER A 61 7.87 3.96 7.86
N SER A 62 6.94 4.70 8.47
CA SER A 62 5.97 5.51 7.75
C SER A 62 5.98 6.94 8.25
N ASN A 63 5.75 7.88 7.34
CA ASN A 63 5.62 9.30 7.69
C ASN A 63 4.24 9.65 8.30
N CYS A 64 3.27 8.74 8.18
CA CYS A 64 1.87 8.91 8.56
C CYS A 64 1.27 7.53 8.83
N GLY A 65 0.43 7.44 9.85
CA GLY A 65 -0.18 6.17 10.26
C GLY A 65 0.79 5.27 11.03
N THR A 66 0.38 4.03 11.23
CA THR A 66 1.14 3.01 11.96
C THR A 66 1.42 1.79 11.07
N VAL A 67 2.64 1.26 11.15
CA VAL A 67 3.06 0.06 10.43
C VAL A 67 3.16 -1.09 11.43
N ASN A 68 2.55 -2.21 11.09
CA ASN A 68 2.67 -3.45 11.83
C ASN A 68 3.18 -4.56 10.90
N VAL A 69 4.18 -5.30 11.32
CA VAL A 69 4.73 -6.43 10.58
C VAL A 69 4.57 -7.69 11.41
N LEU A 70 3.84 -8.66 10.87
CA LEU A 70 3.56 -9.93 11.52
C LEU A 70 4.66 -10.97 11.24
N ALA A 71 4.67 -12.04 12.02
CA ALA A 71 5.67 -13.11 11.90
C ALA A 71 5.63 -13.85 10.54
N ASP A 72 4.47 -13.88 9.88
CA ASP A 72 4.28 -14.44 8.53
C ASP A 72 4.73 -13.48 7.41
N LYS A 73 5.41 -12.39 7.77
CA LYS A 73 5.87 -11.31 6.89
C LYS A 73 4.73 -10.51 6.25
N THR A 74 3.52 -10.58 6.80
CA THR A 74 2.42 -9.70 6.43
C THR A 74 2.65 -8.32 7.01
N CYS A 75 2.78 -7.32 6.14
CA CYS A 75 2.87 -5.91 6.49
C CYS A 75 1.49 -5.26 6.39
N SER A 76 1.07 -4.60 7.46
CA SER A 76 -0.16 -3.82 7.53
C SER A 76 0.16 -2.38 7.88
N TRP A 77 -0.18 -1.45 7.00
CA TRP A 77 0.02 -0.02 7.19
C TRP A 77 -1.33 0.68 7.32
N SER A 78 -1.65 1.12 8.53
CA SER A 78 -2.89 1.80 8.89
C SER A 78 -2.70 3.32 8.80
N ILE A 79 -3.20 3.93 7.73
CA ILE A 79 -3.07 5.37 7.46
C ILE A 79 -4.23 6.15 8.09
N GLY A 80 -5.44 5.58 8.06
CA GLY A 80 -6.65 6.29 8.48
C GLY A 80 -7.11 7.28 7.41
N LYS A 81 -6.66 8.53 7.47
CA LYS A 81 -6.99 9.59 6.50
C LYS A 81 -5.73 10.14 5.87
N ILE A 82 -5.78 10.46 4.56
CA ILE A 82 -4.68 11.15 3.88
C ILE A 82 -4.59 12.60 4.41
N PRO A 83 -3.44 13.02 4.96
CA PRO A 83 -3.22 14.41 5.35
C PRO A 83 -3.29 15.36 4.16
N LYS A 84 -3.75 16.60 4.37
CA LYS A 84 -3.84 17.61 3.29
C LYS A 84 -2.47 18.07 2.80
N ASP A 85 -1.51 18.14 3.71
CA ASP A 85 -0.22 18.80 3.45
C ASP A 85 0.86 17.82 2.97
N LYS A 86 0.63 16.51 3.14
CA LYS A 86 1.63 15.49 2.83
C LYS A 86 0.99 14.17 2.43
N SER A 87 1.52 13.56 1.37
CA SER A 87 1.14 12.21 0.96
C SER A 87 1.69 11.17 1.96
N PRO A 88 0.87 10.23 2.43
CA PRO A 88 1.35 9.09 3.19
C PRO A 88 2.41 8.34 2.40
N ALA A 89 3.53 8.06 3.06
CA ALA A 89 4.61 7.25 2.50
C ALA A 89 5.13 6.28 3.56
N LEU A 90 5.44 5.07 3.11
CA LEU A 90 6.13 4.03 3.84
C LEU A 90 7.45 3.75 3.15
N SER A 91 8.55 3.73 3.91
CA SER A 91 9.88 3.46 3.39
C SER A 91 10.68 2.56 4.31
N GLY A 92 11.61 1.81 3.74
CA GLY A 92 12.49 0.96 4.51
C GLY A 92 13.56 0.28 3.69
N SER A 93 14.50 -0.35 4.40
CA SER A 93 15.61 -1.10 3.81
C SER A 93 15.68 -2.55 4.33
N PRO A 94 14.71 -3.42 4.00
CA PRO A 94 14.76 -4.82 4.42
C PRO A 94 16.02 -5.54 3.93
N LEU A 95 16.59 -6.39 4.78
CA LEU A 95 17.71 -7.26 4.41
C LEU A 95 17.18 -8.54 3.78
N LEU A 96 17.88 -9.03 2.76
CA LEU A 96 17.61 -10.33 2.15
C LEU A 96 18.39 -11.43 2.87
N GLU A 97 17.91 -12.67 2.73
CA GLU A 97 18.61 -13.84 3.22
C GLU A 97 20.01 -13.97 2.57
N PRO A 98 21.02 -14.51 3.29
CA PRO A 98 22.34 -14.74 2.74
C PRO A 98 22.29 -15.54 1.43
N GLY A 99 23.00 -15.07 0.40
CA GLY A 99 23.01 -15.70 -0.93
C GLY A 99 21.90 -15.25 -1.87
N VAL A 100 21.04 -14.31 -1.44
CA VAL A 100 20.03 -13.67 -2.32
C VAL A 100 20.45 -12.23 -2.61
N ASP A 101 20.91 -11.98 -3.83
CA ASP A 101 21.38 -10.64 -4.21
C ASP A 101 20.24 -9.67 -4.53
N ARG A 102 19.11 -10.19 -5.04
CA ARG A 102 18.00 -9.37 -5.55
C ARG A 102 16.63 -10.00 -5.32
N LEU A 103 15.61 -9.15 -5.27
CA LEU A 103 14.21 -9.55 -5.22
C LEU A 103 13.75 -10.01 -6.61
N HIS A 104 13.25 -11.24 -6.71
CA HIS A 104 12.74 -11.80 -7.98
C HIS A 104 11.25 -11.55 -8.21
N MET A 105 10.54 -11.02 -7.20
CA MET A 105 9.12 -10.72 -7.30
C MET A 105 8.78 -9.41 -6.59
N ILE A 106 7.81 -8.69 -7.12
CA ILE A 106 7.25 -7.52 -6.47
C ILE A 106 5.96 -7.95 -5.77
N PRO A 107 5.82 -7.72 -4.46
CA PRO A 107 4.58 -8.02 -3.74
C PRO A 107 3.36 -7.32 -4.34
N VAL A 108 2.20 -7.93 -4.17
CA VAL A 108 0.92 -7.27 -4.46
C VAL A 108 0.56 -6.38 -3.28
N PHE A 109 0.31 -5.10 -3.58
CA PHE A 109 -0.14 -4.12 -2.59
C PHE A 109 -1.64 -3.96 -2.70
N CYS A 110 -2.35 -4.39 -1.65
CA CYS A 110 -3.79 -4.24 -1.53
C CYS A 110 -4.10 -2.96 -0.75
N VAL A 111 -5.05 -2.18 -1.23
CA VAL A 111 -5.54 -0.99 -0.52
C VAL A 111 -7.01 -1.18 -0.14
N GLY A 112 -7.30 -1.05 1.14
CA GLY A 112 -8.63 -0.94 1.70
C GLY A 112 -8.92 0.52 2.07
N PHE A 113 -10.15 0.97 1.85
CA PHE A 113 -10.60 2.30 2.25
C PHE A 113 -12.13 2.33 2.36
N LYS A 114 -12.65 3.39 2.97
CA LYS A 114 -14.09 3.66 3.13
C LYS A 114 -14.42 5.07 2.66
N ILE A 115 -15.46 5.20 1.86
CA ILE A 115 -16.01 6.50 1.45
C ILE A 115 -17.50 6.49 1.78
N MET A 116 -17.91 7.35 2.70
CA MET A 116 -19.32 7.45 3.11
C MET A 116 -20.11 8.32 2.13
N GLY A 117 -21.35 7.89 1.84
CA GLY A 117 -22.28 8.65 0.99
C GLY A 117 -21.91 8.68 -0.50
N VAL A 118 -21.01 7.80 -0.95
CA VAL A 118 -20.64 7.63 -2.36
C VAL A 118 -20.96 6.22 -2.81
N SER A 119 -21.51 6.11 -4.02
CA SER A 119 -21.64 4.84 -4.74
C SER A 119 -20.68 4.87 -5.92
N LEU A 120 -19.84 3.85 -6.05
CA LEU A 120 -19.05 3.63 -7.25
C LEU A 120 -20.01 3.24 -8.39
N ARG A 121 -20.34 4.19 -9.26
CA ARG A 121 -21.25 3.99 -10.40
C ARG A 121 -20.48 3.79 -11.70
N LEU A 122 -21.14 3.11 -12.64
CA LEU A 122 -20.78 3.09 -14.06
C LEU A 122 -20.70 4.52 -14.61
N ALA A 123 -19.69 4.82 -15.43
CA ALA A 123 -19.70 6.03 -16.24
C ALA A 123 -20.64 5.79 -17.42
N ASN A 124 -21.65 6.66 -17.61
CA ASN A 124 -22.48 6.70 -18.81
C ASN A 124 -21.63 6.96 -20.05
#